data_AF-U1R3H1-F1
#
_entry.id   AF-U1R3H1-F1
#
_cell.length_a   1.000
_cell.length_b   1.000
_cell.length_c   1.000
_cell.angle_alpha   90.00
_cell.angle_beta   90.00
_cell.angle_gamma   90.00
#
_symmetry.space_group_name_H-M   'P 1'
#
loop_
_entity.id
_entity.type
_entity.pdbx_description
1 polymer ?
#
loop_
_entity_poly.entity_id
_entity_poly.type
_entity_poly.pdbx_seq_one_letter_code
_entity_poly.pdbx_strand_id
1 'polypeptide(L)'
;MRRELQKMMDAGQSDAYEGMSTHAEVMKLRRAVELVETQSVEALDRYFERQREAARSSGASKASQRMIAEPKVREAMRMADAFDDLHPKFRRTRVLLAQTLGIGGGERVIVFTESRDTAEALTEFLSASFDTRRFVGQNDTEGSDGMTQPEQQETLDQFRAGEFEVLVSTSVAEEGLDVPEVDLVLFFEPVPTGIRSIQRKGRTGRQDEGRVVVLMAEDTRDEAYFWISRRKEKK
;
A
#
# COMPACT_ATOMS: atom_id res chain seq x y z
N MET A 1 -24.86 3.69 5.67
CA MET A 1 -24.37 4.68 4.68
C MET A 1 -24.11 4.13 3.27
N ARG A 2 -22.92 3.70 2.81
CA ARG A 2 -22.73 3.29 1.38
C ARG A 2 -23.74 2.24 0.90
N ARG A 3 -23.90 1.15 1.67
CA ARG A 3 -24.88 0.08 1.38
C ARG A 3 -26.33 0.56 1.36
N GLU A 4 -26.61 1.65 2.06
CA GLU A 4 -27.95 2.22 2.20
C GLU A 4 -28.24 3.18 1.05
N LEU A 5 -27.27 4.02 0.69
CA LEU A 5 -27.28 4.83 -0.54
C LEU A 5 -27.43 3.95 -1.79
N GLN A 6 -26.75 2.80 -1.83
CA GLN A 6 -26.90 1.85 -2.94
C GLN A 6 -28.35 1.33 -3.04
N LYS A 7 -28.96 0.91 -1.92
CA LYS A 7 -30.35 0.47 -1.90
C LYS A 7 -31.31 1.56 -2.36
N MET A 8 -31.06 2.82 -1.99
CA MET A 8 -31.88 3.96 -2.41
C MET A 8 -31.74 4.24 -3.92
N MET A 9 -30.53 4.11 -4.47
CA MET A 9 -30.30 4.19 -5.92
C MET A 9 -31.02 3.06 -6.67
N ASP A 10 -30.93 1.82 -6.17
CA ASP A 10 -31.61 0.66 -6.76
C ASP A 10 -33.14 0.85 -6.71
N ALA A 11 -33.65 1.62 -5.75
CA ALA A 11 -35.05 2.03 -5.64
C ALA A 11 -35.42 3.29 -6.46
N GLY A 12 -34.51 3.81 -7.28
CA GLY A 12 -34.75 4.94 -8.18
C GLY A 12 -34.80 6.32 -7.52
N GLN A 13 -34.32 6.47 -6.28
CA GLN A 13 -34.30 7.75 -5.58
C GLN A 13 -33.16 8.63 -6.10
N SER A 14 -33.49 9.74 -6.78
CA SER A 14 -32.52 10.64 -7.42
C SER A 14 -31.47 11.20 -6.45
N ASP A 15 -31.88 11.54 -5.23
CA ASP A 15 -31.03 12.17 -4.22
C ASP A 15 -29.91 11.22 -3.73
N ALA A 16 -30.12 9.91 -3.90
CA ALA A 16 -29.15 8.89 -3.53
C ALA A 16 -27.89 8.94 -4.41
N TYR A 17 -28.01 9.37 -5.67
CA TYR A 17 -26.86 9.53 -6.57
C TYR A 17 -25.95 10.68 -6.12
N GLU A 18 -26.52 11.80 -5.69
CA GLU A 18 -25.77 12.92 -5.12
C GLU A 18 -25.08 12.51 -3.81
N GLY A 19 -25.82 11.82 -2.93
CA GLY A 19 -25.28 11.25 -1.70
C GLY A 19 -24.12 10.29 -1.96
N MET A 20 -24.22 9.42 -2.96
CA MET A 20 -23.15 8.50 -3.36
C MET A 20 -21.92 9.26 -3.87
N SER A 21 -22.12 10.31 -4.68
CA SER A 21 -21.02 11.14 -5.18
C SER A 21 -20.29 11.86 -4.03
N THR A 22 -21.02 12.44 -3.08
CA THR A 22 -20.42 13.12 -1.92
C THR A 22 -19.71 12.11 -1.00
N HIS A 23 -20.29 10.92 -0.81
CA HIS A 23 -19.60 9.86 -0.08
C HIS A 23 -18.27 9.47 -0.75
N ALA A 24 -18.25 9.33 -2.08
CA ALA A 24 -17.05 9.01 -2.83
C ALA A 24 -15.98 10.11 -2.71
N GLU A 25 -16.37 11.38 -2.74
CA GLU A 25 -15.46 12.52 -2.52
C GLU A 25 -14.81 12.46 -1.14
N VAL A 26 -15.60 12.22 -0.08
CA VAL A 26 -15.08 12.06 1.28
C VAL A 26 -14.11 10.89 1.39
N MET A 27 -14.40 9.76 0.74
CA MET A 27 -13.51 8.60 0.74
C MET A 27 -12.17 8.90 0.05
N LYS A 28 -12.18 9.67 -1.04
CA LYS A 28 -10.96 10.10 -1.73
C LYS A 28 -10.11 11.05 -0.88
N LEU A 29 -10.74 12.04 -0.25
CA LEU A 29 -10.05 12.94 0.68
C LEU A 29 -9.47 12.20 1.88
N ARG A 30 -10.24 11.26 2.45
CA ARG A 30 -9.76 10.39 3.52
C ARG A 30 -8.53 9.59 3.08
N ARG A 31 -8.51 9.10 1.84
CA ARG A 31 -7.35 8.38 1.29
C ARG A 31 -6.12 9.28 1.20
N ALA A 32 -6.26 10.50 0.71
CA ALA A 32 -5.17 11.48 0.68
C ALA A 32 -4.58 11.72 2.09
N VAL A 33 -5.44 11.94 3.09
CA VAL A 33 -5.01 12.11 4.48
C VAL A 33 -4.27 10.87 5.00
N GLU A 34 -4.79 9.68 4.71
CA GLU A 34 -4.14 8.43 5.14
C GLU A 34 -2.76 8.25 4.50
N LEU A 35 -2.59 8.56 3.22
CA LEU A 35 -1.30 8.48 2.54
C LEU A 35 -0.26 9.42 3.16
N VAL A 36 -0.64 10.67 3.44
CA VAL A 36 0.33 11.64 4.01
C VAL A 36 0.65 11.36 5.48
N GLU A 37 -0.32 10.87 6.25
CA GLU A 37 -0.13 10.57 7.67
C GLU A 37 0.63 9.27 7.91
N THR A 38 0.45 8.25 7.07
CA THR A 38 0.98 6.89 7.35
C THR A 38 1.91 6.35 6.29
N GLN A 39 2.05 6.98 5.12
CA GLN A 39 2.84 6.42 4.03
C GLN A 39 4.00 7.34 3.68
N SER A 40 3.75 8.31 2.79
CA SER A 40 4.71 9.30 2.34
C SER A 40 4.04 10.39 1.49
N VAL A 41 4.77 11.48 1.27
CA VAL A 41 4.32 12.57 0.40
C VAL A 41 4.35 12.13 -1.08
N GLU A 42 5.31 11.28 -1.48
CA GLU A 42 5.39 10.73 -2.84
C GLU A 42 4.18 9.85 -3.18
N ALA A 43 3.70 9.05 -2.22
CA ALA A 43 2.50 8.26 -2.40
C ALA A 43 1.25 9.16 -2.53
N LEU A 44 1.18 10.25 -1.75
CA LEU A 44 0.14 11.26 -1.86
C LEU A 44 0.17 11.95 -3.23
N ASP A 45 1.36 12.33 -3.70
CA ASP A 45 1.52 13.06 -4.96
C ASP A 45 1.07 12.21 -6.15
N ARG A 46 1.54 10.95 -6.24
CA ARG A 46 1.05 9.98 -7.24
C ARG A 46 -0.45 9.79 -7.18
N TYR A 47 -1.01 9.71 -5.97
CA TYR A 47 -2.46 9.63 -5.79
C TYR A 47 -3.17 10.86 -6.37
N PHE A 48 -2.66 12.06 -6.10
CA PHE A 48 -3.21 13.29 -6.64
C PHE A 48 -3.09 13.41 -8.16
N GLU A 49 -1.97 12.97 -8.74
CA GLU A 49 -1.80 12.89 -10.20
C GLU A 49 -2.88 12.01 -10.83
N ARG A 50 -3.08 10.80 -10.30
CA ARG A 50 -4.14 9.91 -10.81
C ARG A 50 -5.54 10.45 -10.59
N GLN A 51 -5.82 11.12 -9.47
CA GLN A 51 -7.11 11.79 -9.28
C GLN A 51 -7.33 12.91 -10.31
N ARG A 52 -6.27 13.63 -10.68
CA ARG A 52 -6.31 14.67 -11.72
C ARG A 52 -6.57 14.07 -13.10
N GLU A 53 -5.93 12.96 -13.44
CA GLU A 53 -6.17 12.22 -14.69
C GLU A 53 -7.59 11.66 -14.76
N ALA A 54 -8.03 10.99 -13.69
CA ALA A 54 -9.38 10.43 -13.58
C ALA A 54 -10.47 11.51 -13.63
N ALA A 55 -10.19 12.73 -13.15
CA ALA A 55 -11.13 13.85 -13.25
C ALA A 55 -11.23 14.46 -14.66
N ARG A 56 -10.22 14.22 -15.52
CA ARG A 56 -10.17 14.68 -16.91
C ARG A 56 -10.68 13.65 -17.92
N SER A 57 -10.81 12.39 -17.52
CA SER A 57 -11.24 11.31 -18.42
C SER A 57 -12.72 11.41 -18.82
N SER A 58 -13.06 10.82 -19.96
CA SER A 58 -14.45 10.68 -20.39
C SER A 58 -15.20 9.77 -19.40
N GLY A 59 -16.25 10.30 -18.77
CA GLY A 59 -16.98 9.59 -17.72
C GLY A 59 -16.45 9.85 -16.30
N ALA A 60 -15.58 10.85 -16.12
CA ALA A 60 -15.10 11.28 -14.81
C ALA A 60 -16.23 11.47 -13.80
N SER A 61 -16.05 10.91 -12.61
CA SER A 61 -17.03 11.04 -11.54
C SER A 61 -17.12 12.48 -11.05
N LYS A 62 -18.33 12.93 -10.67
CA LYS A 62 -18.52 14.24 -10.01
C LYS A 62 -17.72 14.37 -8.71
N ALA A 63 -17.43 13.25 -8.05
CA ALA A 63 -16.58 13.22 -6.87
C ALA A 63 -15.14 13.61 -7.20
N SER A 64 -14.54 12.99 -8.21
CA SER A 64 -13.18 13.31 -8.66
C SER A 64 -13.09 14.77 -9.13
N GLN A 65 -14.06 15.22 -9.93
CA GLN A 65 -14.09 16.60 -10.44
C GLN A 65 -14.17 17.64 -9.31
N ARG A 66 -15.01 17.42 -8.30
CA ARG A 66 -15.14 18.33 -7.14
C ARG A 66 -13.88 18.34 -6.29
N MET A 67 -13.36 17.16 -5.95
CA MET A 67 -12.14 17.02 -5.14
C MET A 67 -10.97 17.80 -5.76
N ILE A 68 -10.70 17.63 -7.06
CA ILE A 68 -9.56 18.32 -7.71
C ILE A 68 -9.81 19.83 -7.93
N ALA A 69 -11.07 20.27 -7.85
CA ALA A 69 -11.45 21.67 -7.99
C ALA A 69 -11.36 22.44 -6.67
N GLU A 70 -11.46 21.74 -5.54
CA GLU A 70 -11.41 22.32 -4.20
C GLU A 70 -10.08 23.08 -3.97
N PRO A 71 -10.13 24.38 -3.62
CA PRO A 71 -8.94 25.20 -3.42
C PRO A 71 -7.91 24.60 -2.45
N LYS A 72 -8.36 24.03 -1.32
CA LYS A 72 -7.47 23.41 -0.34
C LYS A 72 -6.79 22.15 -0.87
N VAL A 73 -7.47 21.37 -1.71
CA VAL A 73 -6.87 20.20 -2.35
C VAL A 73 -5.82 20.64 -3.36
N ARG A 74 -6.07 21.69 -4.14
CA ARG A 74 -5.07 22.24 -5.06
C ARG A 74 -3.85 22.79 -4.34
N GLU A 75 -4.04 23.43 -3.19
CA GLU A 75 -2.94 23.88 -2.34
C GLU A 75 -2.12 22.68 -1.85
N ALA A 76 -2.78 21.65 -1.30
CA ALA A 76 -2.11 20.42 -0.87
C ALA A 76 -1.35 19.72 -2.01
N MET A 77 -1.91 19.69 -3.23
CA MET A 77 -1.23 19.17 -4.42
C MET A 77 0.06 19.95 -4.73
N ARG A 78 0.03 21.29 -4.66
CA ARG A 78 1.23 22.10 -4.89
C ARG A 78 2.28 21.90 -3.80
N MET A 79 1.85 21.68 -2.56
CA MET A 79 2.75 21.38 -1.46
C MET A 79 3.40 20.01 -1.64
N ALA A 80 2.66 19.00 -2.11
CA ALA A 80 3.18 17.67 -2.38
C ALA A 80 4.18 17.68 -3.54
N ASP A 81 3.83 18.34 -4.66
CA ASP A 81 4.70 18.51 -5.84
C ASP A 81 6.00 19.28 -5.53
N ALA A 82 5.95 20.22 -4.58
CA ALA A 82 7.11 21.00 -4.15
C ALA A 82 7.95 20.33 -3.06
N PHE A 83 7.52 19.17 -2.53
CA PHE A 83 8.22 18.48 -1.46
C PHE A 83 9.41 17.70 -2.02
N ASP A 84 10.62 17.99 -1.53
CA ASP A 84 11.88 17.48 -2.07
C ASP A 84 12.64 16.56 -1.11
N ASP A 85 12.08 16.26 0.06
CA ASP A 85 12.61 15.25 0.97
C ASP A 85 11.85 13.93 0.82
N LEU A 86 12.32 12.92 1.55
CA LEU A 86 11.82 11.56 1.51
C LEU A 86 11.30 11.16 2.88
N HIS A 87 10.16 10.48 2.92
CA HIS A 87 9.61 10.00 4.18
C HIS A 87 10.64 9.09 4.91
N PRO A 88 10.91 9.29 6.22
CA PRO A 88 11.98 8.59 6.94
C PRO A 88 11.93 7.06 6.84
N LYS A 89 10.73 6.48 6.70
CA LYS A 89 10.53 5.04 6.52
C LYS A 89 11.21 4.49 5.27
N PHE A 90 11.31 5.23 4.17
CA PHE A 90 12.04 4.76 2.97
C PHE A 90 13.52 4.55 3.28
N ARG A 91 14.16 5.54 3.90
CA ARG A 91 15.57 5.43 4.31
C ARG A 91 15.75 4.27 5.29
N ARG A 92 14.83 4.08 6.22
CA ARG A 92 14.85 2.97 7.18
C ARG A 92 14.70 1.61 6.51
N THR A 93 13.80 1.48 5.53
CA THR A 93 13.64 0.27 4.70
C THR A 93 14.94 -0.08 4.02
N ARG A 94 15.56 0.86 3.29
CA ARG A 94 16.85 0.61 2.60
C ARG A 94 17.95 0.16 3.56
N VAL A 95 18.04 0.77 4.75
CA VAL A 95 19.02 0.35 5.77
C VAL A 95 18.78 -1.08 6.23
N LEU A 96 17.53 -1.47 6.49
CA LEU A 96 17.19 -2.82 6.93
C LEU A 96 17.46 -3.87 5.84
N LEU A 97 17.14 -3.55 4.58
CA LEU A 97 17.45 -4.39 3.43
C LEU A 97 18.96 -4.54 3.25
N ALA A 98 19.74 -3.45 3.29
CA ALA A 98 21.19 -3.50 3.19
C ALA A 98 21.84 -4.32 4.32
N GLN A 99 21.30 -4.24 5.53
CA GLN A 99 21.75 -5.07 6.65
C GLN A 99 21.46 -6.56 6.42
N THR A 100 20.28 -6.90 5.90
CA THR A 100 19.89 -8.29 5.64
C THR A 100 20.65 -8.87 4.43
N LEU A 101 20.57 -8.21 3.28
CA LEU A 101 21.07 -8.69 1.98
C LEU A 101 22.57 -8.47 1.79
N GLY A 102 23.10 -7.35 2.29
CA GLY A 102 24.51 -6.98 2.08
C GLY A 102 25.47 -7.47 3.15
N ILE A 103 25.03 -7.55 4.42
CA ILE A 103 25.90 -7.88 5.57
C ILE A 103 25.51 -9.21 6.21
N GLY A 104 24.21 -9.46 6.37
CA GLY A 104 23.67 -10.62 7.06
C GLY A 104 23.71 -11.92 6.25
N GLY A 105 24.08 -11.85 4.97
CA GLY A 105 24.11 -13.01 4.07
C GLY A 105 22.71 -13.53 3.69
N GLY A 106 21.65 -12.75 3.94
CA GLY A 106 20.32 -13.07 3.46
C GLY A 106 20.21 -12.88 1.96
N GLU A 107 19.26 -13.57 1.34
CA GLU A 107 19.09 -13.61 -0.10
C GLU A 107 17.79 -12.95 -0.56
N ARG A 108 16.74 -12.99 0.27
CA ARG A 108 15.39 -12.57 -0.14
C ARG A 108 14.68 -11.77 0.95
N VAL A 109 13.99 -10.71 0.53
CA VAL A 109 13.19 -9.84 1.40
C VAL A 109 11.83 -9.58 0.78
N ILE A 110 10.79 -9.56 1.61
CA ILE A 110 9.47 -9.05 1.23
C ILE A 110 9.18 -7.78 2.01
N VAL A 111 8.74 -6.74 1.30
CA VAL A 111 8.23 -5.50 1.87
C VAL A 111 6.72 -5.42 1.62
N PHE A 112 5.93 -5.37 2.69
CA PHE A 112 4.47 -5.23 2.61
C PHE A 112 4.01 -3.81 2.89
N THR A 113 3.01 -3.35 2.13
CA THR A 113 2.29 -2.09 2.33
C THR A 113 0.81 -2.27 1.96
N GLU A 114 -0.11 -1.44 2.44
CA GLU A 114 -1.53 -1.46 2.09
C GLU A 114 -1.84 -0.63 0.84
N SER A 115 -0.85 0.12 0.32
CA SER A 115 -1.02 1.09 -0.76
C SER A 115 -0.25 0.68 -2.01
N ARG A 116 -0.94 0.64 -3.16
CA ARG A 116 -0.26 0.47 -4.45
C ARG A 116 0.70 1.61 -4.76
N ASP A 117 0.34 2.82 -4.34
CA ASP A 117 1.17 4.02 -4.57
C ASP A 117 2.47 3.95 -3.78
N THR A 118 2.36 3.47 -2.54
CA THR A 118 3.53 3.22 -1.71
C THR A 118 4.34 2.06 -2.30
N ALA A 119 3.70 1.01 -2.81
CA ALA A 119 4.41 -0.11 -3.43
C ALA A 119 5.20 0.34 -4.66
N GLU A 120 4.58 1.12 -5.56
CA GLU A 120 5.24 1.71 -6.73
C GLU A 120 6.40 2.63 -6.33
N ALA A 121 6.16 3.57 -5.41
CA ALA A 121 7.20 4.49 -4.94
C ALA A 121 8.36 3.74 -4.25
N LEU A 122 8.08 2.72 -3.44
CA LEU A 122 9.09 1.89 -2.80
C LEU A 122 9.88 1.08 -3.81
N THR A 123 9.22 0.48 -4.80
CA THR A 123 9.90 -0.26 -5.87
C THR A 123 10.88 0.66 -6.59
N GLU A 124 10.46 1.83 -7.05
CA GLU A 124 11.35 2.78 -7.73
C GLU A 124 12.52 3.22 -6.85
N PHE A 125 12.26 3.55 -5.57
CA PHE A 125 13.30 3.96 -4.64
C PHE A 125 14.32 2.85 -4.35
N LEU A 126 13.85 1.60 -4.18
CA LEU A 126 14.70 0.46 -3.84
C LEU A 126 15.43 -0.12 -5.05
N SER A 127 14.88 -0.01 -6.26
CA SER A 127 15.53 -0.42 -7.52
C SER A 127 16.86 0.29 -7.77
N ALA A 128 17.12 1.44 -7.12
CA ALA A 128 18.41 2.11 -7.16
C ALA A 128 19.51 1.37 -6.37
N SER A 129 19.17 0.35 -5.57
CA SER A 129 20.10 -0.35 -4.68
C SER A 129 19.95 -1.88 -4.68
N PHE A 130 18.80 -2.41 -5.07
CA PHE A 130 18.47 -3.83 -5.02
C PHE A 130 17.64 -4.24 -6.25
N ASP A 131 17.78 -5.48 -6.73
CA ASP A 131 16.83 -5.99 -7.74
C ASP A 131 15.45 -6.17 -7.10
N THR A 132 14.54 -5.27 -7.44
CA THR A 132 13.27 -5.07 -6.75
C THR A 132 12.11 -5.16 -7.73
N ARG A 133 11.09 -5.94 -7.41
CA ARG A 133 9.86 -6.04 -8.20
C ARG A 133 8.62 -5.84 -7.34
N ARG A 134 7.55 -5.31 -7.96
CA ARG A 134 6.25 -5.11 -7.31
C ARG A 134 5.35 -6.34 -7.46
N PHE A 135 4.48 -6.55 -6.48
CA PHE A 135 3.41 -7.55 -6.50
C PHE A 135 2.12 -6.94 -5.98
N VAL A 136 1.13 -6.73 -6.84
CA VAL A 136 -0.15 -6.11 -6.48
C VAL A 136 -1.34 -7.00 -6.84
N GLY A 137 -2.50 -6.73 -6.24
CA GLY A 137 -3.72 -7.50 -6.53
C GLY A 137 -4.24 -7.32 -7.96
N GLN A 138 -5.19 -8.17 -8.37
CA GLN A 138 -5.60 -8.28 -9.77
C GLN A 138 -6.46 -7.14 -10.31
N ASN A 139 -7.30 -6.55 -9.47
CA ASN A 139 -8.26 -5.55 -9.92
C ASN A 139 -7.56 -4.22 -10.23
N ASP A 140 -7.89 -3.56 -11.32
CA ASP A 140 -7.46 -2.17 -11.53
C ASP A 140 -8.11 -1.27 -10.48
N THR A 141 -7.33 -0.35 -9.92
CA THR A 141 -7.82 0.61 -8.93
C THR A 141 -7.44 2.01 -9.35
N GLU A 142 -8.43 2.85 -9.68
CA GLU A 142 -8.30 4.29 -9.93
C GLU A 142 -6.95 4.72 -10.56
N GLY A 143 -6.63 4.16 -11.73
CA GLY A 143 -5.44 4.49 -12.52
C GLY A 143 -4.14 3.77 -12.13
N SER A 144 -4.18 2.81 -11.20
CA SER A 144 -3.08 1.86 -10.96
C SER A 144 -3.51 0.47 -11.43
N ASP A 145 -2.86 0.01 -12.50
CA ASP A 145 -3.12 -1.29 -13.12
C ASP A 145 -2.76 -2.41 -12.14
N GLY A 146 -3.70 -3.35 -12.00
CA GLY A 146 -3.46 -4.59 -11.27
C GLY A 146 -2.47 -5.49 -11.99
N MET A 147 -2.15 -6.63 -11.37
CA MET A 147 -1.41 -7.70 -12.05
C MET A 147 -2.36 -8.82 -12.41
N THR A 148 -2.33 -9.27 -13.65
CA THR A 148 -3.07 -10.46 -14.06
C THR A 148 -2.56 -11.69 -13.31
N GLN A 149 -3.41 -12.72 -13.18
CA GLN A 149 -3.02 -13.95 -12.49
C GLN A 149 -1.76 -14.63 -13.07
N PRO A 150 -1.56 -14.69 -14.41
CA PRO A 150 -0.30 -15.17 -14.98
C PRO A 150 0.91 -14.34 -14.58
N GLU A 151 0.82 -13.01 -14.59
CA GLU A 151 1.93 -12.12 -14.17
C GLU A 151 2.27 -12.28 -12.69
N GLN A 152 1.24 -12.44 -11.85
CA GLN A 152 1.43 -12.74 -10.43
C GLN A 152 2.18 -14.07 -10.25
N GLN A 153 1.77 -15.12 -10.98
CA GLN A 153 2.40 -16.43 -10.88
C GLN A 153 3.86 -16.39 -11.35
N GLU A 154 4.12 -15.78 -12.51
CA GLU A 154 5.47 -15.61 -13.05
C GLU A 154 6.38 -14.85 -12.07
N THR A 155 5.91 -13.73 -11.53
CA THR A 155 6.68 -12.91 -10.58
C THR A 155 7.04 -13.70 -9.31
N LEU A 156 6.12 -14.52 -8.81
CA LEU A 156 6.40 -15.37 -7.64
C LEU A 156 7.36 -16.51 -7.95
N ASP A 157 7.26 -17.10 -9.14
CA ASP A 157 8.16 -18.18 -9.55
C ASP A 157 9.60 -17.65 -9.73
N GLN A 158 9.76 -16.47 -10.33
CA GLN A 158 11.03 -15.76 -10.43
C GLN A 158 11.60 -15.40 -9.05
N PHE A 159 10.73 -14.94 -8.13
CA PHE A 159 11.15 -14.64 -6.75
C PHE A 159 11.62 -15.89 -6.00
N ARG A 160 10.91 -17.02 -6.15
CA ARG A 160 11.29 -18.32 -5.58
C ARG A 160 12.59 -18.85 -6.17
N ALA A 161 12.83 -18.62 -7.46
CA ALA A 161 14.05 -18.99 -8.16
C ALA A 161 15.25 -18.10 -7.79
N GLY A 162 15.05 -17.02 -7.04
CA GLY A 162 16.11 -16.08 -6.65
C GLY A 162 16.55 -15.17 -7.80
N GLU A 163 15.70 -14.94 -8.80
CA GLU A 163 16.02 -14.05 -9.92
C GLU A 163 16.07 -12.57 -9.53
N PHE A 164 15.46 -12.21 -8.39
CA PHE A 164 15.54 -10.90 -7.76
C PHE A 164 15.39 -11.04 -6.25
N GLU A 165 15.89 -10.05 -5.51
CA GLU A 165 16.09 -10.12 -4.06
C GLU A 165 14.95 -9.49 -3.25
N VAL A 166 14.24 -8.50 -3.79
CA VAL A 166 13.20 -7.75 -3.06
C VAL A 166 11.84 -7.79 -3.76
N LEU A 167 10.84 -8.30 -3.05
CA LEU A 167 9.44 -8.26 -3.47
C LEU A 167 8.66 -7.20 -2.66
N VAL A 168 8.16 -6.16 -3.31
CA VAL A 168 7.28 -5.16 -2.67
C VAL A 168 5.83 -5.53 -2.96
N SER A 169 5.04 -5.86 -1.95
CA SER A 169 3.70 -6.42 -2.12
C SER A 169 2.60 -5.65 -1.39
N THR A 170 1.44 -5.51 -2.03
CA THR A 170 0.22 -5.02 -1.36
C THR A 170 -0.61 -6.09 -0.68
N SER A 171 -0.19 -7.35 -0.82
CA SER A 171 -1.05 -8.52 -0.60
C SER A 171 -0.40 -9.45 0.43
N VAL A 172 -1.04 -9.63 1.59
CA VAL A 172 -0.65 -10.65 2.59
C VAL A 172 -1.82 -11.55 2.98
N ALA A 173 -3.02 -10.96 3.05
CA ALA A 173 -4.16 -11.54 3.76
C ALA A 173 -5.36 -11.89 2.86
N GLU A 174 -5.49 -11.30 1.67
CA GLU A 174 -6.67 -11.52 0.82
C GLU A 174 -6.50 -12.66 -0.19
N GLU A 175 -5.32 -12.82 -0.79
CA GLU A 175 -5.12 -13.77 -1.90
C GLU A 175 -4.40 -15.07 -1.48
N GLY A 176 -4.11 -15.24 -0.19
CA GLY A 176 -3.49 -16.48 0.30
C GLY A 176 -2.07 -16.73 -0.21
N LEU A 177 -1.40 -15.69 -0.74
CA LEU A 177 0.00 -15.69 -1.19
C LEU A 177 0.83 -16.66 -0.36
N ASP A 178 1.26 -17.74 -1.02
CA ASP A 178 2.22 -18.67 -0.44
C ASP A 178 3.58 -17.98 -0.45
N VAL A 179 3.78 -17.17 0.59
CA VAL A 179 4.98 -16.39 0.83
C VAL A 179 6.14 -17.37 0.93
N PRO A 180 7.11 -17.30 0.00
CA PRO A 180 8.26 -18.19 0.06
C PRO A 180 9.10 -17.90 1.31
N GLU A 181 10.00 -18.82 1.62
CA GLU A 181 10.96 -18.64 2.70
C GLU A 181 11.90 -17.47 2.38
N VAL A 182 11.91 -16.47 3.28
CA VAL A 182 12.65 -15.22 3.14
C VAL A 182 13.32 -14.83 4.45
N ASP A 183 14.43 -14.11 4.36
CA ASP A 183 15.26 -13.71 5.49
C ASP A 183 14.66 -12.54 6.28
N LEU A 184 13.89 -11.69 5.59
CA LEU A 184 13.19 -10.56 6.18
C LEU A 184 11.81 -10.38 5.56
N VAL A 185 10.80 -10.28 6.43
CA VAL A 185 9.50 -9.70 6.11
C VAL A 185 9.40 -8.35 6.79
N LEU A 186 9.31 -7.29 6.00
CA LEU A 186 9.18 -5.91 6.48
C LEU A 186 7.79 -5.38 6.16
N PHE A 187 7.04 -4.99 7.18
CA PHE A 187 5.82 -4.22 7.00
C PHE A 187 6.15 -2.73 7.04
N PHE A 188 5.82 -1.99 5.99
CA PHE A 188 6.08 -0.56 5.89
C PHE A 188 5.16 0.28 6.80
N GLU A 189 4.04 -0.30 7.22
CA GLU A 189 3.10 0.20 8.21
C GLU A 189 2.45 -0.98 8.96
N PRO A 190 1.84 -0.76 10.13
CA PRO A 190 1.20 -1.84 10.87
C PRO A 190 -0.06 -2.38 10.16
N VAL A 191 0.04 -3.59 9.60
CA VAL A 191 -1.09 -4.31 8.95
C VAL A 191 -1.52 -5.50 9.82
N PRO A 192 -2.50 -5.37 10.74
CA PRO A 192 -2.77 -6.38 11.76
C PRO A 192 -3.19 -7.76 11.20
N THR A 193 -3.86 -7.79 10.06
CA THR A 193 -4.26 -9.03 9.38
C THR A 193 -3.06 -9.70 8.72
N GLY A 194 -2.24 -8.92 8.01
CA GLY A 194 -1.02 -9.40 7.35
C GLY A 194 0.00 -9.95 8.34
N ILE A 195 0.30 -9.20 9.40
CA ILE A 195 1.25 -9.60 10.45
C ILE A 195 0.85 -10.96 11.05
N ARG A 196 -0.42 -11.12 11.42
CA ARG A 196 -0.93 -12.38 11.98
C ARG A 196 -0.88 -13.54 10.98
N SER A 197 -1.10 -13.28 9.70
CA SER A 197 -1.01 -14.30 8.65
C SER A 197 0.42 -14.86 8.57
N ILE A 198 1.42 -13.98 8.50
CA ILE A 198 2.84 -14.35 8.45
C ILE A 198 3.27 -15.10 9.72
N GLN A 199 2.94 -14.57 10.90
CA GLN A 199 3.29 -15.20 12.18
C GLN A 199 2.67 -16.60 12.36
N ARG A 200 1.48 -16.85 11.80
CA ARG A 200 0.85 -18.18 11.83
C ARG A 200 1.54 -19.15 10.88
N LYS A 201 1.92 -18.70 9.69
CA LYS A 201 2.67 -19.51 8.71
C LYS A 201 4.06 -19.89 9.20
N GLY A 202 4.73 -18.99 9.93
CA GLY A 202 6.04 -19.23 10.54
C GLY A 202 6.09 -20.24 11.70
N ARG A 203 4.98 -20.93 12.04
CA ARG A 203 4.94 -21.95 13.10
C ARG A 203 5.28 -23.38 12.65
N THR A 204 5.80 -23.58 11.45
CA THR A 204 6.19 -24.91 10.93
C THR A 204 7.70 -25.02 10.69
N GLY A 205 8.44 -25.22 11.78
CA GLY A 205 9.71 -25.95 11.92
C GLY A 205 10.81 -25.88 10.85
N ARG A 206 11.80 -24.98 11.02
CA ARG A 206 13.26 -25.21 10.87
C ARG A 206 14.06 -23.99 11.41
N GLN A 207 15.39 -24.14 11.47
CA GLN A 207 16.33 -23.57 12.47
C GLN A 207 16.80 -22.12 12.29
N ASP A 208 16.52 -21.44 11.18
CA ASP A 208 16.85 -20.02 11.00
C ASP A 208 15.55 -19.22 10.87
N GLU A 209 15.10 -18.59 11.95
CA GLU A 209 13.84 -17.83 11.96
C GLU A 209 13.99 -16.55 11.11
N GLY A 210 13.38 -16.54 9.92
CA GLY A 210 13.19 -15.33 9.12
C GLY A 210 12.62 -14.19 9.98
N ARG A 211 13.20 -12.99 9.87
CA ARG A 211 12.89 -11.88 10.78
C ARG A 211 11.66 -11.13 10.29
N VAL A 212 10.71 -10.83 11.19
CA VAL A 212 9.58 -9.93 10.89
C VAL A 212 9.83 -8.56 11.53
N VAL A 213 9.79 -7.49 10.73
CA VAL A 213 9.92 -6.10 11.19
C VAL A 213 8.68 -5.32 10.78
N VAL A 214 8.20 -4.43 11.64
CA VAL A 214 7.11 -3.50 11.34
C VAL A 214 7.62 -2.08 11.56
N LEU A 215 7.56 -1.26 10.52
CA LEU A 215 7.85 0.16 10.60
C LEU A 215 6.61 0.94 11.06
N MET A 216 6.86 2.04 11.75
CA MET A 216 5.85 2.97 12.23
C MET A 216 6.42 4.38 12.24
N ALA A 217 5.60 5.36 11.88
CA ALA A 217 5.87 6.76 12.17
C ALA A 217 5.29 7.15 13.55
N GLU A 218 6.11 7.79 14.38
CA GLU A 218 5.72 8.31 15.69
C GLU A 218 4.67 9.42 15.52
N ASP A 219 3.76 9.54 16.49
CA ASP A 219 2.68 10.55 16.49
C ASP A 219 1.74 10.46 15.27
N THR A 220 1.63 9.29 14.64
CA THR A 220 0.70 9.05 13.52
C THR A 220 -0.31 7.95 13.82
N ARG A 221 -1.21 7.68 12.87
CA ARG A 221 -2.17 6.58 12.96
C ARG A 221 -1.49 5.20 13.08
N ASP A 222 -0.23 5.07 12.67
CA ASP A 222 0.53 3.82 12.77
C ASP A 222 0.52 3.27 14.22
N GLU A 223 0.70 4.14 15.22
CA GLU A 223 0.71 3.71 16.62
C GLU A 223 -0.59 3.04 17.05
N ALA A 224 -1.74 3.62 16.66
CA ALA A 224 -3.04 3.06 16.98
C ALA A 224 -3.22 1.67 16.35
N TYR A 225 -2.84 1.49 15.08
CA TYR A 225 -2.92 0.20 14.40
C TYR A 225 -1.98 -0.84 15.01
N PHE A 226 -0.78 -0.43 15.42
CA PHE A 226 0.15 -1.30 16.11
C PHE A 226 -0.39 -1.81 17.45
N TRP A 227 -0.95 -0.92 18.27
CA TRP A 227 -1.59 -1.31 19.54
C TRP A 227 -2.78 -2.24 19.33
N ILE A 228 -3.58 -2.02 18.26
CA ILE A 228 -4.66 -2.92 17.87
C ILE A 228 -4.12 -4.30 17.47
N SER A 229 -3.03 -4.36 16.71
CA SER A 229 -2.38 -5.62 16.31
C SER A 229 -1.93 -6.41 17.55
N ARG A 230 -1.17 -5.77 18.44
CA ARG A 230 -0.68 -6.36 19.69
C ARG A 230 -1.79 -6.87 20.60
N ARG A 231 -2.92 -6.16 20.70
CA ARG A 231 -4.08 -6.59 21.50
C ARG A 231 -4.78 -7.82 20.89
N LYS A 232 -4.83 -7.91 19.56
CA LYS A 232 -5.45 -9.03 18.84
C LYS A 232 -4.55 -10.27 18.77
N GLU A 233 -3.24 -10.13 18.95
CA GLU A 233 -2.30 -11.26 19.11
C GLU A 233 -2.43 -11.96 20.47
N LYS A 234 -2.80 -11.23 21.52
CA LYS A 234 -2.95 -11.76 22.90
C LYS A 234 -4.27 -12.49 23.16
N LYS A 235 -5.18 -12.55 22.18
CA LYS A 235 -6.48 -13.23 22.26
C LYS A 235 -6.48 -14.46 21.36
#